data_AF-A0AAD1EKJ4-F1
#
_entry.id   AF-A0AAD1EKJ4-F1
#
_cell.length_a   1.000
_cell.length_b   1.000
_cell.length_c   1.000
_cell.angle_alpha   90.00
_cell.angle_beta   90.00
_cell.angle_gamma   90.00
#
_symmetry.space_group_name_H-M   'P 1'
#
loop_
_entity.id
_entity.type
_entity.pdbx_description
1 polymer ?
#
loop_
_entity_poly.entity_id
_entity_poly.type
_entity_poly.pdbx_seq_one_letter_code
_entity_poly.pdbx_strand_id
1 'polypeptide(L)'
;MARLRIRRTLFEGGLALSLSATLALAGESAASLVAAGMPANCAPFAAKVSASEGNFGSVNQARCLGAFQFCPGTFERYYKGEAQSFLNDPQAQVAAWSKYERDSWSQAERNGLTSLVGQQVCHGGRCAMIDQSAILFACQFGCGKGGKLANYAANGDCNARNVKDGNLVSVCSYMIKGAGYDASCFTGQQSTACVQTPTSPGDYPTSTGIAANPPSPGDASVIVGPTDV
;
A
#
# COMPACT_ATOMS: atom_id res chain seq x y z
N MET A 1 23.53 -59.67 43.60
CA MET A 1 22.32 -58.83 43.43
C MET A 1 22.73 -57.39 43.73
N ALA A 2 23.16 -56.61 42.73
CA ALA A 2 22.35 -55.90 41.73
C ALA A 2 21.84 -54.52 42.21
N ARG A 3 22.65 -53.49 41.88
CA ARG A 3 22.34 -52.09 41.54
C ARG A 3 21.63 -51.20 42.59
N LEU A 4 22.46 -50.47 43.35
CA LEU A 4 22.08 -49.21 43.99
C LEU A 4 21.99 -48.09 42.92
N ARG A 5 20.87 -47.37 42.88
CA ARG A 5 20.59 -46.25 41.97
C ARG A 5 21.40 -45.02 42.39
N ILE A 6 22.27 -44.52 41.51
CA ILE A 6 22.87 -43.19 41.62
C ILE A 6 21.84 -42.18 41.11
N ARG A 7 21.24 -41.39 42.02
CA ARG A 7 20.55 -40.15 41.66
C ARG A 7 21.60 -39.04 41.55
N ARG A 8 21.76 -38.49 40.34
CA ARG A 8 22.50 -37.24 40.10
C ARG A 8 21.53 -36.06 40.17
N THR A 9 21.87 -35.07 40.98
CA THR A 9 21.21 -33.78 41.04
C THR A 9 22.08 -32.72 40.34
N LEU A 10 21.42 -31.96 39.46
CA LEU A 10 21.48 -30.50 39.30
C LEU A 10 22.55 -29.77 38.43
N PHE A 11 21.97 -28.93 37.54
CA PHE A 11 22.39 -27.64 36.97
C PHE A 11 23.59 -27.56 36.00
N GLU A 12 23.37 -27.08 34.76
CA GLU A 12 23.59 -25.66 34.36
C GLU A 12 23.26 -25.38 32.86
N GLY A 13 22.80 -24.14 32.60
CA GLY A 13 22.84 -23.36 31.34
C GLY A 13 22.24 -23.97 30.06
N GLY A 14 21.17 -23.48 29.43
CA GLY A 14 20.76 -22.09 29.26
C GLY A 14 21.34 -21.49 27.97
N LEU A 15 20.78 -21.84 26.81
CA LEU A 15 20.72 -20.94 25.64
C LEU A 15 19.57 -21.39 24.73
N ALA A 16 18.35 -20.96 25.05
CA ALA A 16 17.25 -21.02 24.11
C ALA A 16 17.48 -19.90 23.08
N LEU A 17 18.10 -20.25 21.94
CA LEU A 17 18.06 -19.43 20.73
C LEU A 17 16.60 -19.35 20.29
N SER A 18 15.92 -18.31 20.76
CA SER A 18 14.66 -17.86 20.20
C SER A 18 14.97 -17.39 18.78
N LEU A 19 14.80 -18.29 17.81
CA LEU A 19 14.59 -17.86 16.43
C LEU A 19 13.28 -17.07 16.44
N SER A 20 13.39 -15.76 16.63
CA SER A 20 12.37 -14.83 16.16
C SER A 20 12.33 -15.00 14.65
N ALA A 21 11.46 -15.90 14.18
CA ALA A 21 10.99 -15.86 12.82
C ALA A 21 10.32 -14.50 12.67
N THR A 22 11.07 -13.52 12.18
CA THR A 22 10.49 -12.30 11.65
C THR A 22 9.58 -12.77 10.54
N LEU A 23 8.28 -12.82 10.83
CA LEU A 23 7.25 -12.88 9.80
C LEU A 23 7.61 -11.76 8.83
N ALA A 24 8.11 -12.12 7.65
CA ALA A 24 8.32 -11.16 6.59
C ALA A 24 6.92 -10.59 6.31
N LEU A 25 6.67 -9.37 6.80
CA LEU A 25 5.47 -8.66 6.40
C LEU A 25 5.52 -8.58 4.86
N ALA A 26 4.45 -9.04 4.22
CA ALA A 26 4.25 -8.76 2.82
C ALA A 26 4.11 -7.23 2.71
N GLY A 27 5.13 -6.56 2.17
CA GLY A 27 5.19 -5.12 2.02
C GLY A 27 6.01 -4.35 3.05
N GLU A 28 6.40 -3.13 2.65
CA GLU A 28 7.07 -2.14 3.48
C GLU A 28 6.05 -1.32 4.29
N SER A 29 6.43 -0.96 5.52
CA SER A 29 5.65 -0.03 6.33
C SER A 29 5.78 1.40 5.81
N ALA A 30 4.79 2.26 6.10
CA ALA A 30 4.86 3.69 5.78
C ALA A 30 6.12 4.35 6.38
N ALA A 31 6.51 3.98 7.60
CA ALA A 31 7.72 4.50 8.24
C ALA A 31 9.01 4.09 7.49
N SER A 32 9.10 2.82 7.05
CA SER A 32 10.22 2.32 6.23
C SER A 32 10.32 3.09 4.91
N LEU A 33 9.19 3.35 4.27
CA LEU A 33 9.12 4.10 3.01
C LEU A 33 9.51 5.57 3.19
N VAL A 34 9.10 6.21 4.29
CA VAL A 34 9.55 7.57 4.62
C VAL A 34 11.06 7.61 4.84
N ALA A 35 11.62 6.64 5.57
CA ALA A 35 13.07 6.53 5.75
C ALA A 35 13.82 6.32 4.42
N ALA A 36 13.17 5.69 3.44
CA ALA A 36 13.66 5.54 2.07
C ALA A 36 13.35 6.74 1.15
N GLY A 37 12.81 7.85 1.67
CA GLY A 37 12.63 9.11 0.93
C GLY A 37 11.22 9.36 0.37
N MET A 38 10.22 8.55 0.74
CA MET A 38 8.83 8.80 0.37
C MET A 38 8.27 10.00 1.16
N PRO A 39 7.59 10.97 0.53
CA PRO A 39 6.86 12.00 1.27
C PRO A 39 5.85 11.39 2.25
N ALA A 40 5.83 11.87 3.49
CA ALA A 40 5.05 11.29 4.58
C ALA A 40 3.56 11.18 4.27
N ASN A 41 3.00 12.15 3.54
CA ASN A 41 1.60 12.14 3.15
C ASN A 41 1.25 11.03 2.14
N CYS A 42 2.20 10.64 1.29
CA CYS A 42 2.03 9.56 0.31
C CYS A 42 2.49 8.19 0.78
N ALA A 43 3.20 8.11 1.91
CA ALA A 43 3.72 6.85 2.42
C ALA A 43 2.63 5.80 2.73
N PRO A 44 1.42 6.16 3.20
CA PRO A 44 0.32 5.20 3.35
C PRO A 44 -0.11 4.56 2.02
N PHE A 45 -0.19 5.36 0.94
CA PHE A 45 -0.49 4.84 -0.40
C PHE A 45 0.61 3.89 -0.87
N ALA A 46 1.86 4.31 -0.74
CA ALA A 46 3.02 3.51 -1.11
C ALA A 46 3.08 2.18 -0.34
N ALA A 47 2.80 2.21 0.97
CA ALA A 47 2.71 1.01 1.80
C ALA A 47 1.58 0.08 1.34
N LYS A 48 0.45 0.64 0.92
CA LYS A 48 -0.67 -0.14 0.36
C LYS A 48 -0.29 -0.86 -0.94
N VAL A 49 0.43 -0.19 -1.82
CA VAL A 49 0.98 -0.81 -3.04
C VAL A 49 1.96 -1.90 -2.65
N SER A 50 2.95 -1.58 -1.83
CA SER A 50 3.97 -2.53 -1.41
C SER A 50 3.39 -3.78 -0.73
N ALA A 51 2.38 -3.64 0.13
CA ALA A 51 1.68 -4.78 0.74
C ALA A 51 0.96 -5.70 -0.26
N SER A 52 0.63 -5.19 -1.45
CA SER A 52 0.02 -5.98 -2.53
C SER A 52 1.05 -6.61 -3.47
N GLU A 53 2.29 -6.13 -3.44
CA GLU A 53 3.31 -6.44 -4.45
C GLU A 53 4.53 -7.14 -3.84
N GLY A 54 5.25 -6.51 -2.91
CA GLY A 54 6.45 -7.06 -2.29
C GLY A 54 7.12 -6.10 -1.30
N ASN A 55 8.23 -6.52 -0.71
CA ASN A 55 9.11 -5.69 0.13
C ASN A 55 10.44 -5.36 -0.60
N PHE A 56 11.31 -4.53 -0.04
CA PHE A 56 12.53 -4.06 -0.72
C PHE A 56 13.44 -5.19 -1.23
N GLY A 57 13.46 -6.35 -0.57
CA GLY A 57 14.26 -7.50 -0.97
C GLY A 57 13.56 -8.51 -1.89
N SER A 58 12.32 -8.24 -2.31
CA SER A 58 11.49 -9.22 -3.01
C SER A 58 11.91 -9.42 -4.47
N VAL A 59 11.93 -10.67 -4.91
CA VAL A 59 12.04 -11.06 -6.33
C VAL A 59 10.99 -12.13 -6.62
N ASN A 60 10.11 -11.88 -7.58
CA ASN A 60 9.09 -12.87 -7.96
C ASN A 60 9.55 -13.77 -9.12
N GLN A 61 8.70 -14.76 -9.47
CA GLN A 61 8.97 -15.73 -10.53
C GLN A 61 9.12 -15.11 -11.93
N ALA A 62 8.54 -13.93 -12.15
CA ALA A 62 8.68 -13.14 -13.37
C ALA A 62 9.93 -12.23 -13.37
N ARG A 63 10.78 -12.34 -12.33
CA ARG A 63 11.96 -11.50 -12.08
C ARG A 63 11.63 -10.02 -11.84
N CYS A 64 10.43 -9.73 -11.33
CA CYS A 64 10.10 -8.39 -10.86
C CYS A 64 10.72 -8.14 -9.50
N LEU A 65 11.22 -6.91 -9.29
CA LEU A 65 12.13 -6.58 -8.19
C LEU A 65 11.52 -5.58 -7.20
N GLY A 66 11.81 -5.81 -5.92
CA GLY A 66 11.67 -4.83 -4.87
C GLY A 66 10.24 -4.60 -4.37
N ALA A 67 10.07 -3.54 -3.57
CA ALA A 67 8.83 -3.25 -2.86
C ALA A 67 7.64 -3.00 -3.79
N PHE A 68 7.92 -2.56 -5.02
CA PHE A 68 6.91 -2.21 -6.02
C PHE A 68 6.97 -3.11 -7.26
N GLN A 69 7.67 -4.25 -7.16
CA GLN A 69 7.74 -5.29 -8.18
C GLN A 69 8.03 -4.75 -9.60
N PHE A 70 9.14 -4.03 -9.75
CA PHE A 70 9.65 -3.57 -11.04
C PHE A 70 10.01 -4.76 -11.94
N CYS A 71 9.12 -5.14 -12.85
CA CYS A 71 9.36 -6.18 -13.83
C CYS A 71 10.38 -5.76 -14.91
N PRO A 72 11.01 -6.72 -15.61
CA PRO A 72 11.81 -6.42 -16.79
C PRO A 72 11.04 -5.55 -17.79
N GLY A 73 11.73 -4.62 -18.43
CA GLY A 73 11.19 -3.51 -19.21
C GLY A 73 10.92 -2.26 -18.36
N THR A 74 10.20 -2.40 -17.25
CA THR A 74 9.94 -1.27 -16.34
C THR A 74 11.20 -0.95 -15.53
N PHE A 75 11.87 -1.97 -14.98
CA PHE A 75 13.11 -1.80 -14.23
C PHE A 75 14.15 -0.97 -15.01
N GLU A 76 14.48 -1.38 -16.23
CA GLU A 76 15.48 -0.76 -17.09
C GLU A 76 15.08 0.64 -17.57
N ARG A 77 13.78 0.95 -17.56
CA ARG A 77 13.26 2.29 -17.89
C ARG A 77 13.48 3.26 -16.73
N TYR A 78 13.31 2.82 -15.48
CA TYR A 78 13.30 3.71 -14.31
C TYR A 78 14.55 3.64 -13.44
N TYR A 79 15.39 2.63 -13.62
CA TYR A 79 16.65 2.48 -12.93
C TYR A 79 17.76 2.08 -13.90
N LYS A 80 18.95 2.65 -13.70
CA LYS A 80 20.16 2.34 -14.46
C LYS A 80 21.16 1.69 -13.51
N GLY A 81 21.26 0.38 -13.57
CA GLY A 81 22.16 -0.40 -12.72
C GLY A 81 21.73 -1.85 -12.63
N GLU A 82 22.40 -2.59 -11.76
CA GLU A 82 22.17 -4.02 -11.58
C GLU A 82 21.01 -4.30 -10.62
N ALA A 83 20.32 -5.43 -10.83
CA ALA A 83 19.19 -5.84 -10.01
C ALA A 83 19.54 -5.93 -8.51
N GLN A 84 20.72 -6.48 -8.18
CA GLN A 84 21.13 -6.60 -6.78
C GLN A 84 21.40 -5.24 -6.13
N SER A 85 21.99 -4.29 -6.88
CA SER A 85 22.18 -2.93 -6.40
C SER A 85 20.85 -2.25 -6.10
N PHE A 86 19.84 -2.46 -6.95
CA PHE A 86 18.49 -1.93 -6.74
C PHE A 86 17.81 -2.56 -5.50
N LEU A 87 17.91 -3.88 -5.31
CA LEU A 87 17.34 -4.57 -4.16
C LEU A 87 17.99 -4.14 -2.83
N ASN A 88 19.26 -3.73 -2.88
CA ASN A 88 20.00 -3.25 -1.70
C ASN A 88 19.83 -1.75 -1.44
N ASP A 89 19.09 -1.03 -2.28
CA ASP A 89 18.93 0.42 -2.20
C ASP A 89 17.43 0.82 -2.13
N PRO A 90 16.85 0.85 -0.93
CA PRO A 90 15.48 1.31 -0.72
C PRO A 90 15.19 2.69 -1.31
N GLN A 91 16.16 3.61 -1.27
CA GLN A 91 15.99 4.97 -1.78
C GLN A 91 15.88 4.96 -3.30
N ALA A 92 16.69 4.16 -3.99
CA ALA A 92 16.55 3.96 -5.43
C ALA A 92 15.19 3.37 -5.81
N GLN A 93 14.69 2.39 -5.05
CA GLN A 93 13.36 1.81 -5.31
C GLN A 93 12.25 2.84 -5.14
N VAL A 94 12.28 3.62 -4.06
CA VAL A 94 11.32 4.70 -3.81
C VAL A 94 11.41 5.80 -4.88
N ALA A 95 12.61 6.20 -5.28
CA ALA A 95 12.80 7.22 -6.31
C ALA A 95 12.31 6.76 -7.68
N ALA A 96 12.63 5.52 -8.08
CA ALA A 96 12.18 4.91 -9.31
C ALA A 96 10.65 4.78 -9.35
N TRP A 97 10.04 4.29 -8.26
CA TRP A 97 8.59 4.16 -8.14
C TRP A 97 7.88 5.51 -8.16
N SER A 98 8.40 6.50 -7.44
CA SER A 98 7.83 7.84 -7.46
C SER A 98 7.86 8.46 -8.86
N LYS A 99 8.92 8.20 -9.64
CA LYS A 99 8.97 8.61 -11.05
C LYS A 99 7.95 7.85 -11.90
N TYR A 100 7.83 6.54 -11.70
CA TYR A 100 6.82 5.72 -12.38
C TYR A 100 5.41 6.23 -12.13
N GLU A 101 5.05 6.53 -10.88
CA GLU A 101 3.70 7.03 -10.54
C GLU A 101 3.41 8.39 -11.19
N ARG A 102 4.38 9.32 -11.22
CA ARG A 102 4.23 10.60 -11.94
C ARG A 102 4.03 10.41 -13.45
N ASP A 103 4.80 9.50 -14.05
CA ASP A 103 4.68 9.18 -15.48
C ASP A 103 3.34 8.47 -15.78
N SER A 104 2.85 7.63 -14.86
CA SER A 104 1.54 6.98 -14.91
C SER A 104 0.40 7.97 -14.79
N TRP A 105 0.48 8.92 -13.85
CA TRP A 105 -0.47 10.01 -13.72
C TRP A 105 -0.55 10.85 -14.98
N SER A 106 0.60 11.27 -15.50
CA SER A 106 0.69 12.05 -16.74
C SER A 106 0.09 11.31 -17.94
N GLN A 107 0.21 9.97 -17.98
CA GLN A 107 -0.44 9.15 -18.99
C GLN A 107 -1.96 9.07 -18.79
N ALA A 108 -2.41 8.91 -17.55
CA ALA A 108 -3.83 8.90 -17.21
C ALA A 108 -4.51 10.21 -17.63
N GLU A 109 -3.87 11.37 -17.38
CA GLU A 109 -4.36 12.68 -17.83
C GLU A 109 -4.45 12.76 -19.36
N ARG A 110 -3.37 12.43 -20.07
CA ARG A 110 -3.35 12.47 -21.55
C ARG A 110 -4.39 11.55 -22.18
N ASN A 111 -4.72 10.45 -21.52
CA ASN A 111 -5.69 9.47 -22.00
C ASN A 111 -7.12 9.72 -21.46
N GLY A 112 -7.34 10.82 -20.73
CA GLY A 112 -8.66 11.18 -20.20
C GLY A 112 -9.18 10.28 -19.08
N LEU A 113 -8.32 9.44 -18.48
CA LEU A 113 -8.70 8.49 -17.43
C LEU A 113 -9.04 9.20 -16.11
N THR A 114 -8.51 10.40 -15.90
CA THR A 114 -8.78 11.23 -14.72
C THR A 114 -10.21 11.76 -14.66
N SER A 115 -10.98 11.67 -15.76
CA SER A 115 -12.43 11.94 -15.77
C SER A 115 -13.25 11.00 -14.88
N LEU A 116 -12.66 9.88 -14.45
CA LEU A 116 -13.25 8.95 -13.50
C LEU A 116 -13.25 9.45 -12.06
N VAL A 117 -12.39 10.42 -11.71
CA VAL A 117 -12.31 10.95 -10.35
C VAL A 117 -13.67 11.51 -9.93
N GLY A 118 -14.11 11.16 -8.73
CA GLY A 118 -15.40 11.55 -8.17
C GLY A 118 -16.57 10.64 -8.58
N GLN A 119 -16.35 9.62 -9.42
CA GLN A 119 -17.35 8.59 -9.71
C GLN A 119 -17.28 7.45 -8.69
N GLN A 120 -18.37 6.71 -8.53
CA GLN A 120 -18.37 5.49 -7.70
C GLN A 120 -18.10 4.26 -8.58
N VAL A 121 -17.25 3.36 -8.10
CA VAL A 121 -17.05 2.03 -8.68
C VAL A 121 -17.50 0.96 -7.68
N CYS A 122 -18.26 -0.03 -8.15
CA CYS A 122 -18.70 -1.17 -7.34
C CYS A 122 -18.32 -2.49 -8.03
N HIS A 123 -17.71 -3.40 -7.27
CA HIS A 123 -17.35 -4.73 -7.76
C HIS A 123 -17.20 -5.72 -6.58
N GLY A 124 -17.72 -6.95 -6.75
CA GLY A 124 -17.61 -8.00 -5.73
C GLY A 124 -18.23 -7.63 -4.38
N GLY A 125 -19.36 -6.91 -4.38
CA GLY A 125 -20.06 -6.48 -3.16
C GLY A 125 -19.40 -5.32 -2.41
N ARG A 126 -18.36 -4.70 -2.98
CA ARG A 126 -17.67 -3.53 -2.41
C ARG A 126 -17.79 -2.34 -3.35
N CYS A 127 -17.84 -1.15 -2.79
CA CYS A 127 -17.84 0.10 -3.55
C CYS A 127 -16.79 1.05 -3.00
N ALA A 128 -16.26 1.93 -3.86
CA ALA A 128 -15.39 3.03 -3.48
C ALA A 128 -15.64 4.23 -4.39
N MET A 129 -15.38 5.43 -3.87
CA MET A 129 -15.23 6.62 -4.71
C MET A 129 -13.87 6.56 -5.40
N ILE A 130 -13.84 6.79 -6.70
CA ILE A 130 -12.60 6.87 -7.47
C ILE A 130 -11.95 8.21 -7.14
N ASP A 131 -10.74 8.16 -6.61
CA ASP A 131 -9.85 9.31 -6.41
C ASP A 131 -8.53 9.10 -7.19
N GLN A 132 -7.57 10.00 -7.00
CA GLN A 132 -6.26 9.90 -7.65
C GLN A 132 -5.53 8.61 -7.30
N SER A 133 -5.58 8.19 -6.03
CA SER A 133 -4.93 6.96 -5.57
C SER A 133 -5.55 5.71 -6.20
N ALA A 134 -6.87 5.68 -6.37
CA ALA A 134 -7.57 4.61 -7.08
C ALA A 134 -7.09 4.46 -8.52
N ILE A 135 -6.94 5.59 -9.24
CA ILE A 135 -6.45 5.61 -10.62
C ILE A 135 -5.01 5.10 -10.67
N LEU A 136 -4.13 5.62 -9.83
CA LEU A 136 -2.72 5.21 -9.79
C LEU A 136 -2.55 3.72 -9.44
N PHE A 137 -3.31 3.22 -8.47
CA PHE A 137 -3.29 1.80 -8.12
C PHE A 137 -3.77 0.92 -9.28
N ALA A 138 -4.74 1.38 -10.07
CA ALA A 138 -5.16 0.72 -11.29
C ALA A 138 -4.13 0.85 -12.43
N CYS A 139 -3.32 1.91 -12.43
CA CYS A 139 -2.23 2.12 -13.39
C CYS A 139 -1.08 1.13 -13.24
N GLN A 140 -1.01 0.31 -12.18
CA GLN A 140 -0.01 -0.76 -12.08
C GLN A 140 -0.03 -1.71 -13.29
N PHE A 141 -1.20 -1.88 -13.94
CA PHE A 141 -1.35 -2.64 -15.21
C PHE A 141 -1.15 -1.80 -16.48
N GLY A 142 -0.65 -0.58 -16.32
CA GLY A 142 -0.48 0.41 -17.37
C GLY A 142 -1.71 1.31 -17.54
N CYS A 143 -1.46 2.61 -17.64
CA CYS A 143 -2.44 3.64 -17.98
C CYS A 143 -2.39 4.09 -19.44
N GLY A 144 -2.00 3.16 -20.32
CA GLY A 144 -1.99 3.36 -21.77
C GLY A 144 -3.38 3.28 -22.40
N LYS A 145 -3.51 3.86 -23.59
CA LYS A 145 -4.72 3.75 -24.43
C LYS A 145 -5.03 2.28 -24.71
N GLY A 146 -6.29 1.88 -24.53
CA GLY A 146 -6.74 0.48 -24.68
C GLY A 146 -6.34 -0.46 -23.53
N GLY A 147 -5.66 0.06 -22.50
CA GLY A 147 -5.40 -0.67 -21.25
C GLY A 147 -6.68 -0.98 -20.47
N LYS A 148 -6.56 -1.74 -19.37
CA LYS A 148 -7.72 -2.21 -18.59
C LYS A 148 -8.54 -1.04 -18.02
N LEU A 149 -7.86 -0.05 -17.45
CA LEU A 149 -8.51 1.16 -16.95
C LEU A 149 -9.15 1.98 -18.06
N ALA A 150 -8.51 2.10 -19.23
CA ALA A 150 -9.08 2.80 -20.38
C ALA A 150 -10.34 2.11 -20.93
N ASN A 151 -10.34 0.77 -20.96
CA ASN A 151 -11.51 0.00 -21.35
C ASN A 151 -12.67 0.20 -20.37
N TYR A 152 -12.37 0.21 -19.06
CA TYR A 152 -13.38 0.54 -18.04
C TYR A 152 -13.88 1.98 -18.22
N ALA A 153 -12.99 2.95 -18.41
CA ALA A 153 -13.38 4.35 -18.62
C ALA A 153 -14.32 4.53 -19.82
N ALA A 154 -14.19 3.68 -20.84
CA ALA A 154 -15.03 3.73 -22.03
C ALA A 154 -16.41 3.06 -21.85
N ASN A 155 -16.55 2.05 -20.97
CA ASN A 155 -17.77 1.22 -20.93
C ASN A 155 -18.42 1.06 -19.55
N GLY A 156 -17.73 1.43 -18.46
CA GLY A 156 -18.21 1.32 -17.09
C GLY A 156 -18.43 -0.11 -16.57
N ASP A 157 -18.08 -1.15 -17.33
CA ASP A 157 -18.40 -2.54 -16.99
C ASP A 157 -17.21 -3.25 -16.33
N CYS A 158 -17.32 -3.45 -15.01
CA CYS A 158 -16.34 -4.19 -14.22
C CYS A 158 -16.23 -5.69 -14.56
N ASN A 159 -17.21 -6.26 -15.27
CA ASN A 159 -17.25 -7.68 -15.60
C ASN A 159 -16.70 -8.00 -16.99
N ALA A 160 -16.51 -6.99 -17.85
CA ALA A 160 -16.01 -7.16 -19.20
C ALA A 160 -14.63 -7.86 -19.23
N ARG A 161 -14.38 -8.69 -20.25
CA ARG A 161 -13.10 -9.43 -20.35
C ARG A 161 -11.89 -8.49 -20.50
N ASN A 162 -12.07 -7.39 -21.22
CA ASN A 162 -11.01 -6.43 -21.52
C ASN A 162 -10.67 -5.49 -20.35
N VAL A 163 -11.41 -5.53 -19.24
CA VAL A 163 -11.08 -4.83 -17.99
C VAL A 163 -10.38 -5.73 -16.96
N LYS A 164 -10.20 -7.02 -17.28
CA LYS A 164 -9.56 -8.01 -16.41
C LYS A 164 -8.12 -8.31 -16.83
N ASP A 165 -7.27 -8.59 -15.85
CA ASP A 165 -5.90 -9.05 -16.06
C ASP A 165 -5.85 -10.53 -16.53
N GLY A 166 -4.62 -11.08 -16.60
CA GLY A 166 -4.39 -12.48 -16.94
C GLY A 166 -4.98 -13.47 -15.94
N ASN A 167 -5.12 -13.07 -14.68
CA ASN A 167 -5.68 -13.83 -13.56
C ASN A 167 -7.19 -13.60 -13.38
N LEU A 168 -7.85 -12.94 -14.34
CA LEU A 168 -9.27 -12.59 -14.33
C LEU A 168 -9.67 -11.57 -13.24
N VAL A 169 -8.71 -10.88 -12.63
CA VAL A 169 -8.98 -9.82 -11.66
C VAL A 169 -9.33 -8.53 -12.40
N SER A 170 -10.49 -7.96 -12.08
CA SER A 170 -10.99 -6.72 -12.69
C SER A 170 -10.21 -5.49 -12.20
N VAL A 171 -9.95 -4.54 -13.11
CA VAL A 171 -9.41 -3.21 -12.78
C VAL A 171 -10.24 -2.49 -11.71
N CYS A 172 -11.54 -2.76 -11.64
CA CYS A 172 -12.41 -2.22 -10.59
C CYS A 172 -11.99 -2.68 -9.20
N SER A 173 -11.54 -3.93 -9.03
CA SER A 173 -11.01 -4.42 -7.76
C SER A 173 -9.77 -3.65 -7.33
N TYR A 174 -8.93 -3.24 -8.30
CA TYR A 174 -7.73 -2.46 -8.04
C TYR A 174 -8.07 -1.03 -7.65
N MET A 175 -8.99 -0.38 -8.36
CA MET A 175 -9.48 0.95 -7.98
C MET A 175 -10.08 0.95 -6.57
N ILE A 176 -10.91 -0.05 -6.23
CA ILE A 176 -11.50 -0.18 -4.88
C ILE A 176 -10.41 -0.39 -3.81
N LYS A 177 -9.38 -1.20 -4.10
CA LYS A 177 -8.28 -1.44 -3.16
C LYS A 177 -7.39 -0.21 -2.95
N GLY A 178 -7.22 0.59 -4.00
CA GLY A 178 -6.32 1.73 -4.04
C GLY A 178 -6.93 3.06 -3.67
N ALA A 179 -8.26 3.14 -3.49
CA ALA A 179 -8.96 4.37 -3.15
C ALA A 179 -8.75 4.80 -1.69
N GLY A 180 -8.86 6.10 -1.42
CA GLY A 180 -8.88 6.69 -0.09
C GLY A 180 -7.51 7.11 0.45
N TYR A 181 -6.48 7.17 -0.40
CA TYR A 181 -5.13 7.57 0.01
C TYR A 181 -4.72 8.90 -0.61
N ASP A 182 -3.90 9.65 0.12
CA ASP A 182 -3.25 10.83 -0.46
C ASP A 182 -2.13 10.39 -1.44
N ALA A 183 -2.27 10.82 -2.69
CA ALA A 183 -1.32 10.60 -3.78
C ALA A 183 -0.83 11.92 -4.41
N SER A 184 -1.02 13.05 -3.72
CA SER A 184 -0.71 14.39 -4.21
C SER A 184 0.76 14.62 -4.57
N CYS A 185 1.68 13.88 -3.93
CA CYS A 185 3.11 13.92 -4.30
C CYS A 185 3.41 13.33 -5.70
N PHE A 186 2.51 12.53 -6.26
CA PHE A 186 2.64 11.98 -7.61
C PHE A 186 1.81 12.77 -8.62
N THR A 187 0.64 13.27 -8.21
CA THR A 187 -0.28 13.93 -9.13
C THR A 187 -0.05 15.43 -9.23
N GLY A 188 0.57 16.05 -8.23
CA GLY A 188 0.64 17.51 -8.10
C GLY A 188 -0.72 18.17 -7.84
N GLN A 189 -1.76 17.37 -7.62
CA GLN A 189 -3.12 17.83 -7.35
C GLN A 189 -3.45 17.67 -5.87
N GLN A 190 -4.30 18.55 -5.33
CA GLN A 190 -4.83 18.38 -3.98
C GLN A 190 -5.58 17.05 -3.90
N SER A 191 -5.26 16.25 -2.88
CA SER A 191 -5.92 14.96 -2.67
C SER A 191 -7.43 15.14 -2.51
N THR A 192 -8.21 14.36 -3.26
CA THR A 192 -9.65 14.23 -3.03
C THR A 192 -9.98 13.03 -2.16
N ALA A 193 -8.98 12.35 -1.61
CA ALA A 193 -9.21 11.29 -0.64
C ALA A 193 -9.95 11.89 0.56
N CYS A 194 -11.15 11.39 0.82
CA CYS A 194 -11.80 11.64 2.10
C CYS A 194 -10.82 11.13 3.17
N VAL A 195 -10.34 12.02 4.05
CA VAL A 195 -9.57 11.61 5.23
C VAL A 195 -10.35 10.46 5.87
N GLN A 196 -9.79 9.25 5.82
CA GLN A 196 -10.45 8.12 6.46
C GLN A 196 -10.50 8.44 7.95
N THR A 197 -11.70 8.69 8.46
CA THR A 197 -11.94 8.60 9.89
C THR A 197 -11.59 7.16 10.28
N PRO A 198 -10.65 6.90 11.20
CA PRO A 198 -10.25 5.55 11.54
C PRO A 198 -11.49 4.75 11.96
N THR A 199 -11.80 3.69 11.21
CA THR A 199 -13.01 2.87 11.41
C THR A 199 -12.86 1.82 12.52
N SER A 200 -11.69 1.74 13.17
CA SER A 200 -11.41 0.80 14.27
C SER A 200 -10.58 1.47 15.37
N PRO A 201 -10.89 1.24 16.66
CA PRO A 201 -9.99 1.56 17.77
C PRO A 201 -8.68 0.78 17.60
N GLY A 202 -7.59 1.45 17.21
CA GLY A 202 -6.26 0.85 17.08
C GLY A 202 -5.47 1.24 15.82
N ASP A 203 -6.12 1.78 14.79
CA ASP A 203 -5.48 2.10 13.50
C ASP A 203 -4.86 3.52 13.45
N TYR A 204 -4.38 4.03 14.58
CA TYR A 204 -3.61 5.27 14.56
C TYR A 204 -2.20 5.00 14.01
N PRO A 205 -1.72 5.75 13.01
CA PRO A 205 -0.31 5.71 12.65
C PRO A 205 0.49 6.19 13.87
N THR A 206 1.19 5.28 14.52
CA THR A 206 2.00 5.54 15.72
C THR A 206 3.18 6.50 15.47
N SER A 207 3.37 6.98 14.24
CA SER A 207 4.40 7.93 13.84
C SER A 207 3.92 9.37 13.68
N THR A 208 2.61 9.65 13.79
CA THR A 208 2.09 11.02 13.74
C THR A 208 1.30 11.30 15.00
N GLY A 209 1.90 12.04 15.94
CA GLY A 209 1.16 12.60 17.06
C GLY A 209 0.16 13.63 16.55
N ILE A 210 -1.07 13.20 16.28
CA ILE A 210 -2.20 14.13 16.17
C ILE A 210 -2.51 14.52 17.62
N ALA A 211 -2.15 15.74 18.02
CA ALA A 211 -2.73 16.33 19.21
C ALA A 211 -4.23 16.48 18.95
N ALA A 212 -5.03 15.56 19.47
CA ALA A 212 -6.45 15.77 19.61
C ALA A 212 -6.60 16.92 20.61
N ASN A 213 -6.75 18.14 20.11
CA ASN A 213 -7.31 19.20 20.93
C ASN A 213 -8.75 18.75 21.23
N PRO A 214 -9.09 18.39 22.48
CA PRO A 214 -10.46 18.06 22.79
C PRO A 214 -11.32 19.28 22.44
N PRO A 215 -12.53 19.07 21.89
CA PRO A 215 -13.48 20.17 21.69
C PRO A 215 -13.67 20.92 23.03
N SER A 216 -13.91 22.22 22.93
CA SER A 216 -14.19 23.02 24.12
C SER A 216 -15.42 22.43 24.82
N PRO A 217 -15.53 22.44 26.15
CA PRO A 217 -16.72 21.95 26.86
C PRO A 217 -18.06 22.54 26.36
N GLY A 218 -18.03 23.67 25.64
CA GLY A 218 -19.20 24.27 24.99
C GLY A 218 -19.69 23.56 23.71
N ASP A 219 -18.91 22.64 23.13
CA ASP A 219 -19.25 21.94 21.88
C ASP A 219 -19.85 20.53 22.13
N ALA A 220 -19.96 20.09 23.38
CA ALA A 220 -20.55 18.82 23.74
C ALA A 220 -22.09 18.89 23.71
N SER A 221 -22.73 18.12 22.82
CA SER A 221 -24.20 18.03 22.73
C SER A 221 -24.83 17.11 23.78
N VAL A 222 -24.02 16.43 24.60
CA VAL A 222 -24.47 15.54 25.67
C VAL A 222 -23.68 15.86 26.94
N ILE A 223 -24.37 16.38 27.95
CA ILE A 223 -23.86 16.55 29.31
C ILE A 223 -24.41 15.38 30.13
N VAL A 224 -23.53 14.50 30.60
CA VAL A 224 -23.90 13.39 31.49
C VAL A 224 -23.68 13.86 32.92
N GLY A 225 -24.72 13.83 33.75
CA GLY A 225 -24.64 14.25 35.14
C GLY A 225 -23.91 13.22 36.01
N PRO A 226 -23.38 13.61 37.18
CA PRO A 226 -22.70 12.69 38.12
C PRO A 226 -23.57 11.54 38.66
N THR A 227 -24.86 11.52 38.33
CA THR A 227 -25.86 10.53 38.78
C THR A 227 -26.41 9.66 37.65
N ASP A 228 -25.94 9.81 36.42
CA ASP A 228 -26.47 9.06 35.26
C ASP A 228 -25.71 7.74 35.01
N VAL A 229 -25.52 6.93 36.07
CA VAL A 229 -25.05 5.54 36.00
C VAL A 229 -25.89 4.66 36.92
#